data_AF-A0A2V5MT35-F1
#
_entry.id   AF-A0A2V5MT35-F1
#
_cell.length_a   1.000
_cell.length_b   1.000
_cell.length_c   1.000
_cell.angle_alpha   90.00
_cell.angle_beta   90.00
_cell.angle_gamma   90.00
#
_symmetry.space_group_name_H-M   'P 1'
#
loop_
_entity.id
_entity.type
_entity.pdbx_description
1 polymer ?
#
loop_
_entity_poly.entity_id
_entity_poly.type
_entity_poly.pdbx_seq_one_letter_code
_entity_poly.pdbx_strand_id
1 'polypeptide(L)'
;MALASGVHVSDEEKLQILRRLDQFRHWHSLDDKRYCLVCGKIITGHQIQLMGGTRGNGPLRMICPMEGCHSIPMDWVLPTDEILAKVEMMAGEERKAPVSSSADRGGSGHRIASSAQIRSPSQASFLKT
;
A
#
# COMPACT_ATOMS: atom_id res chain seq x y z
N MET A 1 11.09 -8.45 -12.43
CA MET A 1 9.63 -8.66 -12.29
C MET A 1 8.94 -7.35 -12.57
N ALA A 2 8.13 -7.26 -13.64
CA ALA A 2 7.42 -6.03 -13.95
C ALA A 2 6.17 -5.97 -13.05
N LEU A 3 6.18 -5.06 -12.08
CA LEU A 3 4.99 -4.67 -11.33
C LEU A 3 3.96 -4.25 -12.37
N ALA A 4 2.86 -4.99 -12.47
CA ALA A 4 1.81 -4.71 -13.42
C ALA A 4 1.41 -3.24 -13.28
N SER A 5 1.74 -2.45 -14.30
CA SER A 5 1.48 -1.03 -14.29
C SER A 5 -0.04 -0.87 -14.30
N GLY A 6 -0.59 -0.45 -13.15
CA GLY A 6 -2.01 -0.18 -13.03
C GLY A 6 -2.43 0.77 -14.14
N VAL A 7 -3.55 0.47 -14.79
CA VAL A 7 -4.08 1.36 -15.82
C VAL A 7 -4.53 2.65 -15.14
N HIS A 8 -3.95 3.78 -15.53
CA HIS A 8 -4.34 5.09 -15.01
C HIS A 8 -5.58 5.56 -15.77
N VAL A 9 -6.75 5.29 -15.19
CA VAL A 9 -8.06 5.73 -15.71
C VAL A 9 -8.65 6.78 -14.78
N SER A 10 -9.52 7.63 -15.32
CA SER A 10 -10.31 8.55 -14.49
C SER A 10 -11.28 7.79 -13.57
N ASP A 11 -11.75 8.40 -12.49
CA ASP A 11 -12.68 7.76 -11.55
C ASP A 11 -14.01 7.36 -12.22
N GLU A 12 -14.54 8.21 -13.10
CA GLU A 12 -15.76 7.90 -13.89
C GLU A 12 -15.51 6.68 -14.79
N GLU A 13 -14.41 6.69 -15.55
CA GLU A 13 -14.05 5.56 -16.41
C GLU A 13 -13.83 4.27 -15.59
N LYS A 14 -13.19 4.39 -14.42
CA LYS A 14 -13.00 3.28 -13.49
C LYS A 14 -14.34 2.69 -13.07
N LEU A 15 -15.29 3.53 -12.66
CA LEU A 15 -16.62 3.08 -12.25
C LEU A 15 -17.35 2.37 -13.39
N GLN A 16 -17.28 2.91 -14.61
CA GLN A 16 -17.86 2.26 -15.80
C GLN A 16 -17.21 0.89 -16.08
N ILE A 17 -15.89 0.78 -15.91
CA ILE A 17 -15.17 -0.49 -16.04
C ILE A 17 -15.62 -1.49 -14.97
N LEU A 18 -15.71 -1.07 -13.69
CA LEU A 18 -16.16 -1.94 -12.60
C LEU A 18 -17.57 -2.48 -12.87
N ARG A 19 -18.50 -1.60 -13.27
CA ARG A 19 -19.88 -1.96 -13.66
C ARG A 19 -19.92 -2.96 -14.82
N ARG A 20 -19.05 -2.78 -15.82
CA ARG A 20 -19.01 -3.66 -17.01
C ARG A 20 -18.44 -5.05 -16.71
N LEU A 21 -17.44 -5.12 -15.83
CA LEU A 21 -16.72 -6.36 -15.54
C LEU A 21 -17.35 -7.16 -14.39
N ASP A 22 -18.07 -6.54 -13.46
CA ASP A 22 -18.78 -7.20 -12.34
C ASP A 22 -20.30 -7.13 -12.57
N GLN A 23 -20.80 -7.94 -13.50
CA GLN A 23 -22.19 -7.90 -13.92
C GLN A 23 -23.17 -8.48 -12.89
N PHE A 24 -22.66 -9.26 -11.93
CA PHE A 24 -23.48 -9.93 -10.93
C PHE A 24 -23.73 -9.07 -9.69
N ARG A 25 -22.82 -8.13 -9.41
CA ARG A 25 -22.92 -7.21 -8.26
C ARG A 25 -22.68 -5.80 -8.74
N HIS A 26 -23.73 -5.00 -8.73
CA HIS A 26 -23.66 -3.63 -9.23
C HIS A 26 -22.77 -2.76 -8.35
N TRP A 27 -21.92 -1.96 -9.00
CA TRP A 27 -21.16 -0.88 -8.42
C TRP A 27 -21.91 0.43 -8.65
N HIS A 28 -22.44 1.05 -7.60
CA HIS A 28 -23.15 2.32 -7.68
C HIS A 28 -22.15 3.48 -7.61
N SER A 29 -21.12 3.34 -6.78
CA SER A 29 -20.03 4.30 -6.60
C SER A 29 -18.69 3.58 -6.44
N LEU A 30 -17.57 4.32 -6.47
CA LEU A 30 -16.25 3.78 -6.11
C LEU A 30 -16.08 3.58 -4.60
N ASP A 31 -16.99 4.13 -3.78
CA ASP A 31 -17.03 3.96 -2.32
C ASP A 31 -17.73 2.66 -1.89
N ASP A 32 -18.44 2.01 -2.82
CA ASP A 32 -19.06 0.72 -2.58
C ASP A 32 -18.02 -0.27 -2.03
N LYS A 33 -18.40 -1.00 -0.98
CA LYS A 33 -17.53 -1.95 -0.29
C LYS A 33 -17.79 -3.36 -0.80
N ARG A 34 -16.71 -4.14 -0.91
CA ARG A 34 -16.75 -5.59 -1.13
C ARG A 34 -15.90 -6.30 -0.09
N TYR A 35 -16.36 -7.46 0.35
CA TYR A 35 -15.56 -8.36 1.17
C TYR A 35 -14.90 -9.41 0.27
N CYS A 36 -13.57 -9.47 0.29
CA CYS A 36 -12.84 -10.49 -0.43
C CYS A 36 -12.78 -11.77 0.40
N LEU A 37 -13.34 -12.87 -0.14
CA LEU A 37 -13.36 -14.16 0.53
C LEU A 37 -11.99 -14.83 0.63
N VAL A 38 -11.02 -14.42 -0.21
CA VAL A 38 -9.68 -15.01 -0.24
C VAL A 38 -8.78 -14.42 0.85
N CYS A 39 -8.70 -13.09 0.93
CA CYS A 39 -7.82 -12.42 1.91
C CYS A 39 -8.55 -11.91 3.16
N GLY A 40 -9.88 -12.02 3.20
CA GLY A 40 -10.70 -11.63 4.34
C GLY A 40 -10.72 -10.12 4.63
N LYS A 41 -10.42 -9.29 3.62
CA LYS A 41 -10.38 -7.82 3.75
C LYS A 41 -11.53 -7.15 3.03
N ILE A 42 -11.93 -6.00 3.55
CA ILE A 42 -12.84 -5.07 2.86
C ILE A 42 -12.04 -4.25 1.87
N ILE A 43 -12.54 -4.18 0.63
CA ILE A 43 -11.95 -3.42 -0.46
C ILE A 43 -13.01 -2.47 -1.04
N THR A 44 -12.57 -1.33 -1.55
CA THR A 44 -13.43 -0.37 -2.25
C THR A 44 -13.12 -0.32 -3.75
N GLY A 45 -14.04 0.24 -4.53
CA GLY A 45 -13.85 0.47 -5.96
C GLY A 45 -12.60 1.30 -6.26
N HIS A 46 -12.30 2.28 -5.40
CA HIS A 46 -11.06 3.07 -5.47
C HIS A 46 -9.80 2.21 -5.39
N GLN A 47 -9.78 1.19 -4.53
CA GLN A 47 -8.60 0.37 -4.29
C GLN A 47 -8.42 -0.74 -5.34
N ILE A 48 -9.51 -1.22 -5.95
CA ILE A 48 -9.44 -2.30 -6.94
C ILE A 48 -8.46 -1.94 -8.06
N GLN A 49 -7.58 -2.88 -8.36
CA GLN A 49 -6.57 -2.73 -9.39
C GLN A 49 -7.12 -3.22 -10.72
N LEU A 50 -6.91 -2.43 -11.77
CA LEU A 50 -7.21 -2.79 -13.14
C LEU A 50 -5.91 -3.17 -13.84
N MET A 51 -5.84 -4.41 -14.35
CA MET A 51 -4.66 -4.91 -15.07
C MET A 51 -5.03 -5.37 -16.48
N GLY A 52 -4.11 -5.16 -17.42
CA GLY A 52 -4.28 -5.50 -18.84
C GLY A 52 -4.62 -4.29 -19.72
N GLY A 53 -4.97 -4.54 -20.99
CA GLY A 53 -5.48 -3.52 -21.91
C GLY A 53 -4.46 -2.59 -22.60
N THR A 54 -3.28 -2.32 -22.04
CA THR A 54 -2.42 -1.23 -22.54
C THR A 54 -1.31 -1.62 -23.52
N ARG A 55 -1.00 -2.92 -23.71
CA ARG A 55 0.13 -3.31 -24.59
C ARG A 55 0.07 -4.71 -25.21
N GLY A 56 -1.11 -5.16 -25.64
CA GLY A 56 -1.28 -6.40 -26.42
C GLY A 56 -2.15 -7.46 -25.75
N ASN A 57 -3.41 -7.52 -26.19
CA ASN A 57 -4.35 -8.66 -26.20
C ASN A 57 -4.84 -9.36 -24.91
N GLY A 58 -4.46 -8.94 -23.72
CA GLY A 58 -5.14 -9.43 -22.51
C GLY A 58 -6.47 -8.70 -22.25
N PRO A 59 -7.60 -9.40 -21.97
CA PRO A 59 -8.81 -8.73 -21.50
C PRO A 59 -8.51 -7.97 -20.21
N LEU A 60 -9.18 -6.82 -20.01
CA LEU A 60 -9.07 -6.05 -18.78
C LEU A 60 -9.59 -6.88 -17.60
N ARG A 61 -8.83 -6.94 -16.51
CA ARG A 61 -9.16 -7.71 -15.31
C ARG A 61 -9.18 -6.82 -14.07
N MET A 62 -10.09 -7.14 -13.16
CA MET A 62 -10.13 -6.58 -11.82
C MET A 62 -9.40 -7.52 -10.87
N ILE A 63 -8.52 -6.96 -10.03
CA ILE A 63 -7.71 -7.70 -9.08
C ILE A 63 -7.80 -7.04 -7.70
N CYS A 64 -7.72 -7.87 -6.67
CA CYS A 64 -7.66 -7.41 -5.29
C CYS A 64 -6.48 -6.46 -5.09
N PRO A 65 -6.65 -5.36 -4.33
CA PRO A 65 -5.53 -4.48 -3.98
C PRO A 65 -4.46 -5.14 -3.10
N MET A 66 -4.81 -6.22 -2.40
CA MET A 66 -3.91 -6.84 -1.42
C MET A 66 -2.79 -7.60 -2.13
N GLU A 67 -1.55 -7.35 -1.71
CA GLU A 67 -0.37 -8.03 -2.23
C GLU A 67 -0.50 -9.56 -2.07
N GLY A 68 -0.19 -10.30 -3.13
CA GLY A 68 -0.30 -11.76 -3.16
C GLY A 68 -1.74 -12.30 -3.21
N CYS A 69 -2.77 -11.46 -3.19
CA CYS A 69 -4.14 -11.89 -3.34
C CYS A 69 -4.54 -11.95 -4.82
N HIS A 70 -4.87 -13.15 -5.29
CA HIS A 70 -5.28 -13.39 -6.67
C HIS A 70 -6.80 -13.47 -6.85
N SER A 71 -7.58 -12.99 -5.88
CA SER A 71 -9.03 -13.05 -5.93
C SER A 71 -9.57 -12.22 -7.11
N ILE A 72 -10.60 -12.76 -7.75
CA ILE A 72 -11.32 -12.15 -8.87
C ILE A 72 -12.69 -11.67 -8.40
N PRO A 73 -13.45 -10.91 -9.22
CA PRO A 73 -14.77 -10.38 -8.82
C PRO A 73 -15.74 -11.41 -8.27
N MET A 74 -15.66 -12.65 -8.75
CA MET A 74 -16.51 -13.75 -8.25
C MET A 74 -16.26 -14.07 -6.77
N ASP A 75 -15.07 -13.83 -6.25
CA ASP A 75 -14.68 -14.05 -4.86
C ASP A 75 -15.08 -12.89 -3.94
N TRP A 76 -15.73 -11.87 -4.49
CA TRP A 76 -16.11 -10.65 -3.77
C TRP A 76 -17.61 -10.65 -3.52
N VAL A 77 -17.97 -10.47 -2.26
CA VAL A 77 -19.37 -10.42 -1.82
C VAL A 77 -19.70 -9.07 -1.22
N LEU A 78 -20.98 -8.76 -1.12
CA LEU A 78 -21.43 -7.64 -0.30
C LEU A 78 -21.11 -7.96 1.17
N PRO A 79 -20.39 -7.07 1.87
CA PRO A 79 -20.13 -7.28 3.29
C PRO A 79 -21.44 -7.20 4.06
N THR A 80 -21.61 -8.07 5.05
CA THR A 80 -22.70 -7.96 6.02
C THR A 80 -22.34 -6.94 7.09
N ASP A 81 -23.35 -6.44 7.81
CA ASP A 81 -23.17 -5.50 8.92
C ASP A 81 -22.20 -6.05 9.99
N GLU A 82 -22.24 -7.35 10.23
CA GLU A 82 -21.32 -8.03 11.16
C GLU A 82 -19.85 -7.91 10.70
N ILE A 83 -19.58 -8.12 9.42
CA ILE A 83 -18.22 -8.01 8.87
C ILE A 83 -17.75 -6.54 8.90
N LEU A 84 -18.63 -5.60 8.57
CA LEU A 84 -18.32 -4.17 8.64
C LEU A 84 -17.94 -3.75 10.07
N ALA A 85 -18.74 -4.13 11.06
CA ALA A 85 -18.47 -3.84 12.47
C ALA A 85 -17.15 -4.47 12.95
N LYS A 86 -16.87 -5.73 12.57
CA LYS A 86 -15.61 -6.41 12.92
C LYS A 86 -14.37 -5.68 12.39
N VAL A 87 -14.43 -5.21 11.14
CA VAL A 87 -13.32 -4.49 10.51
C VAL A 87 -13.11 -3.13 11.17
N GLU A 88 -14.17 -2.42 11.54
CA GLU A 88 -14.10 -1.15 12.26
C GLU A 88 -13.46 -1.31 13.64
N MET A 89 -13.82 -2.37 14.38
CA MET A 89 -13.20 -2.68 15.68
C MET A 89 -11.70 -2.99 15.56
N MET A 90 -11.30 -3.81 14.57
CA MET A 90 -9.88 -4.14 14.35
C MET A 90 -9.03 -2.91 13.96
N ALA A 91 -9.58 -2.00 13.14
CA ALA A 91 -8.90 -0.75 12.78
C ALA A 91 -8.73 0.21 13.97
N GLY A 92 -9.62 0.14 14.96
CA GLY A 92 -9.51 0.90 16.21
C GLY A 92 -8.38 0.42 17.12
N GLU A 93 -8.08 -0.88 17.12
CA GLU A 93 -7.06 -1.47 18.00
C GLU A 93 -5.63 -1.23 17.51
N GLU A 94 -5.39 -1.25 16.19
CA GLU A 94 -4.07 -0.97 15.59
C GLU A 94 -3.58 0.46 15.85
N ARG A 95 -4.50 1.41 16.10
CA ARG A 95 -4.17 2.80 16.49
C ARG A 95 -3.70 2.95 17.93
N LYS A 96 -3.68 1.87 18.73
CA LYS A 96 -3.34 1.89 20.17
C LYS A 96 -1.93 1.36 20.48
N ALA A 97 -1.01 1.36 19.52
CA ALA A 97 0.41 1.11 19.80
C ALA A 97 1.02 2.30 20.59
N PRO A 98 1.80 2.06 21.66
CA PRO A 98 2.22 3.12 22.56
C PRO A 98 3.31 3.99 21.92
N VAL A 99 3.03 5.29 21.79
CA VAL A 99 4.07 6.33 21.69
C VAL A 99 4.87 6.28 22.99
N SER A 100 6.06 5.71 22.93
CA SER A 100 7.05 5.87 24.01
C SER A 100 7.56 7.31 23.95
N SER A 101 7.00 8.18 24.79
CA SER A 101 7.55 9.51 25.02
C SER A 101 8.87 9.40 25.78
N SER A 102 9.99 9.63 25.11
CA SER A 102 11.22 10.04 25.80
C SER A 102 11.29 11.57 25.79
N ALA A 103 10.76 12.18 26.84
CA ALA A 103 11.00 13.59 27.15
C ALA A 103 12.07 13.71 28.25
N ASP A 104 12.95 14.69 28.04
CA ASP A 104 13.77 15.42 29.02
C ASP A 104 15.08 14.83 29.57
N ARG A 105 16.21 15.34 29.07
CA ARG A 105 16.95 16.46 29.72
C ARG A 105 18.24 16.88 28.99
N GLY A 106 18.50 18.20 28.91
CA GLY A 106 19.87 18.74 28.84
C GLY A 106 20.07 19.96 27.93
N GLY A 107 20.08 21.16 28.52
CA GLY A 107 20.13 22.44 27.81
C GLY A 107 21.51 22.93 27.34
N SER A 108 21.44 23.79 26.31
CA SER A 108 22.21 25.01 25.98
C SER A 108 23.69 25.15 26.37
N GLY A 109 24.54 25.40 25.36
CA GLY A 109 25.88 25.99 25.50
C GLY A 109 26.48 26.43 24.16
N HIS A 110 26.81 27.72 24.05
CA HIS A 110 27.30 28.45 22.88
C HIS A 110 28.81 28.22 22.57
N ARG A 111 29.18 28.20 21.26
CA ARG A 111 30.24 29.00 20.53
C ARG A 111 31.64 29.17 21.20
N ILE A 112 32.85 29.01 20.61
CA ILE A 112 33.49 29.48 19.34
C ILE A 112 34.89 28.78 19.17
N ALA A 113 35.37 28.61 17.91
CA ALA A 113 36.75 28.48 17.31
C ALA A 113 37.92 27.81 18.09
N SER A 114 38.90 27.13 17.49
CA SER A 114 39.74 27.54 16.35
C SER A 114 40.69 26.40 15.89
N SER A 115 41.28 26.60 14.72
CA SER A 115 42.19 25.78 13.89
C SER A 115 43.33 24.99 14.56
N ALA A 116 43.68 23.83 13.99
CA ALA A 116 45.06 23.46 13.67
C ALA A 116 45.10 22.32 12.64
N GLN A 117 46.14 22.35 11.83
CA GLN A 117 46.26 21.75 10.51
C GLN A 117 47.36 20.67 10.54
N ILE A 118 47.36 19.80 9.51
CA ILE A 118 48.52 19.03 9.01
C ILE A 118 48.95 17.80 9.84
N ARG A 119 48.83 16.59 9.28
CA ARG A 119 49.93 15.84 8.60
C ARG A 119 49.55 14.35 8.39
N SER A 120 49.54 13.89 7.14
CA SER A 120 49.91 12.50 6.80
C SER A 120 51.44 12.41 6.82
N PRO A 121 52.06 11.28 7.21
CA PRO A 121 52.44 10.27 6.21
C PRO A 121 52.36 8.82 6.76
N SER A 122 51.96 7.85 5.93
CA SER A 122 52.83 6.89 5.24
C SER A 122 53.47 5.82 6.14
N GLN A 123 53.10 4.55 5.92
CA GLN A 123 53.96 3.48 5.37
C GLN A 123 53.38 2.10 5.75
N ALA A 124 53.14 1.23 4.76
CA ALA A 124 53.97 0.04 4.47
C ALA A 124 53.64 -1.12 5.44
N SER A 125 53.44 -2.37 5.06
CA SER A 125 53.76 -3.09 3.84
C SER A 125 53.38 -4.56 4.07
N PHE A 126 52.96 -5.24 2.99
CA PHE A 126 53.37 -6.62 2.64
C PHE A 126 52.81 -7.78 3.52
N LEU A 127 52.47 -8.99 3.05
CA LEU A 127 52.70 -9.71 1.79
C LEU A 127 51.81 -10.98 1.75
N LYS A 128 51.42 -11.40 0.54
CA LYS A 128 51.29 -12.77 -0.02
C LYS A 128 50.55 -13.86 0.79
N THR A 129 49.66 -14.63 0.18
CA THR A 129 49.92 -15.52 -0.98
C THR A 129 48.66 -15.75 -1.79
#